data_AF-A0A1F4XCY4-F1
#
_entry.id   AF-A0A1F4XCY4-F1
#
_cell.length_a   1.000
_cell.length_b   1.000
_cell.length_c   1.000
_cell.angle_alpha   90.00
_cell.angle_beta   90.00
_cell.angle_gamma   90.00
#
_symmetry.space_group_name_H-M   'P 1'
#
loop_
_entity.id
_entity.type
_entity.pdbx_description
1 polymer ?
#
loop_
_entity_poly.entity_id
_entity_poly.type
_entity_poly.pdbx_seq_one_letter_code
_entity_poly.pdbx_strand_id
1 'polypeptide(L)'
;MEKINSPEFENLSIQQKEEIILHHKRKFIKKVAIAVVAVSALIALTVFGLKLRKELIQDRVRFVSNPPAEAPVIVTPEENTETEKEYSNTTLQISFRYPAELKLTESFDTEKGEGKVEVLYSKDNNPEFLEGYKVTITVFSTKVRDLNQFASTRLEAMKLNCPDTATYSTIKEGMMGQYGSLNFQIDYCDGYFRNYYISFGEKFFEISRYYKGDIGFRQQYETATEEIIKTITLLPQRFDVSEFLKSVSDVESRVTFEYPSHLVNNCLVPMPTDTQYRVILSMCEEASKEAGVVIAIFALKKEATFESVTQTEINKMADDFFAAKGYPTQGNIERFEFNGETAVKVTGYSWKDAYYIFVNSEGARGNELVLIGVKEGSADFKTTIENILNSIKFRQ
;
A
#
# COMPACT_ATOMS: atom_id res chain seq x y z
N MET A 1 -46.49 -10.98 -12.02
CA MET A 1 -46.70 -11.08 -13.48
C MET A 1 -47.36 -12.42 -13.88
N GLU A 2 -47.98 -13.15 -12.94
CA GLU A 2 -48.44 -14.53 -13.17
C GLU A 2 -49.86 -14.72 -13.75
N LYS A 3 -50.64 -13.65 -13.98
CA LYS A 3 -52.03 -13.79 -14.49
C LYS A 3 -52.25 -13.43 -15.95
N ILE A 4 -51.19 -13.20 -16.74
CA ILE A 4 -51.34 -12.81 -18.16
C ILE A 4 -51.28 -14.04 -19.10
N ASN A 5 -50.80 -15.19 -18.61
CA ASN A 5 -50.76 -16.44 -19.38
C ASN A 5 -51.78 -17.47 -18.86
N SER A 6 -53.03 -17.07 -18.64
CA SER A 6 -54.13 -18.03 -18.41
C SER A 6 -55.00 -18.14 -19.67
N PRO A 7 -55.48 -19.35 -20.02
CA PRO A 7 -56.33 -19.59 -21.20
C PRO A 7 -57.68 -18.85 -21.15
N GLU A 8 -58.05 -18.26 -20.01
CA GLU A 8 -59.25 -17.42 -19.88
C GLU A 8 -59.04 -16.00 -20.46
N PHE A 9 -57.79 -15.52 -20.57
CA PHE A 9 -57.52 -14.19 -21.10
C PHE A 9 -57.66 -14.12 -22.62
N GLU A 10 -57.43 -15.24 -23.33
CA GLU A 10 -57.49 -15.29 -24.81
C GLU A 10 -58.92 -15.19 -25.35
N ASN A 11 -59.91 -15.64 -24.60
CA ASN A 11 -61.33 -15.65 -25.00
C ASN A 11 -62.10 -14.34 -24.70
N LEU A 12 -61.44 -13.33 -24.13
CA LEU A 12 -62.05 -12.02 -23.84
C LEU A 12 -62.11 -11.13 -25.10
N SER A 13 -63.18 -10.34 -25.22
CA SER A 13 -63.33 -9.38 -26.32
C SER A 13 -62.25 -8.29 -26.26
N ILE A 14 -61.92 -7.67 -27.40
CA ILE A 14 -60.83 -6.68 -27.50
C ILE A 14 -61.01 -5.53 -26.49
N GLN A 15 -62.26 -5.09 -26.26
CA GLN A 15 -62.58 -4.04 -25.28
C GLN A 15 -62.30 -4.48 -23.83
N GLN A 16 -62.57 -5.73 -23.47
CA GLN A 16 -62.32 -6.25 -22.13
C GLN A 16 -60.81 -6.42 -21.85
N LYS A 17 -60.03 -6.81 -22.87
CA LYS A 17 -58.57 -6.90 -22.77
C LYS A 17 -57.93 -5.53 -22.57
N GLU A 18 -58.39 -4.52 -23.29
CA GLU A 18 -57.91 -3.14 -23.14
C GLU A 18 -58.19 -2.60 -21.73
N GLU A 19 -59.39 -2.85 -21.19
CA GLU A 19 -59.79 -2.36 -19.87
C GLU A 19 -58.95 -2.99 -18.73
N ILE A 20 -58.62 -4.28 -18.83
CA ILE A 20 -57.75 -4.97 -17.86
C ILE A 20 -56.31 -4.45 -17.95
N ILE A 21 -55.79 -4.21 -19.17
CA ILE A 21 -54.45 -3.63 -19.38
C ILE A 21 -54.40 -2.21 -18.80
N LEU A 22 -55.43 -1.39 -19.01
CA LEU A 22 -55.52 -0.03 -18.49
C LEU A 22 -55.61 -0.01 -16.96
N HIS A 23 -56.39 -0.94 -16.38
CA HIS A 23 -56.49 -1.11 -14.93
C HIS A 23 -55.15 -1.56 -14.32
N HIS A 24 -54.44 -2.51 -14.94
CA HIS A 24 -53.11 -2.94 -14.51
C HIS A 24 -52.06 -1.82 -14.63
N LYS A 25 -52.06 -1.06 -15.73
CA LYS A 25 -51.17 0.11 -15.90
C LYS A 25 -51.42 1.17 -14.82
N ARG A 26 -52.69 1.50 -14.53
CA ARG A 26 -53.03 2.45 -13.45
C ARG A 26 -52.60 1.94 -12.07
N LYS A 27 -52.76 0.63 -11.79
CA LYS A 27 -52.36 0.02 -10.52
C LYS A 27 -50.82 -0.04 -10.37
N PHE A 28 -50.09 -0.24 -11.46
CA PHE A 28 -48.62 -0.20 -11.49
C PHE A 28 -48.10 1.23 -11.27
N ILE A 29 -48.65 2.22 -11.98
CA ILE A 29 -48.28 3.64 -11.81
C ILE A 29 -48.53 4.10 -10.37
N LYS A 30 -49.65 3.71 -9.75
CA LYS A 30 -49.92 4.01 -8.33
C LYS A 30 -48.86 3.40 -7.39
N LYS A 31 -48.42 2.16 -7.64
CA LYS A 31 -47.37 1.51 -6.81
C LYS A 31 -46.00 2.17 -6.98
N VAL A 32 -45.65 2.56 -8.21
CA VAL A 32 -44.40 3.27 -8.50
C VAL A 32 -44.40 4.66 -7.85
N ALA A 33 -45.51 5.40 -7.93
CA ALA A 33 -45.63 6.71 -7.30
C ALA A 33 -45.44 6.63 -5.77
N ILE A 34 -46.04 5.62 -5.11
CA ILE A 34 -45.85 5.40 -3.67
C ILE A 34 -44.38 5.08 -3.33
N ALA A 35 -43.72 4.24 -4.13
CA ALA A 35 -42.32 3.90 -3.93
C ALA A 35 -41.40 5.13 -4.08
N VAL A 36 -41.64 5.98 -5.08
CA VAL A 36 -40.87 7.22 -5.29
C VAL A 36 -41.05 8.19 -4.12
N VAL A 37 -42.27 8.33 -3.61
CA VAL A 37 -42.53 9.18 -2.42
C VAL A 37 -41.81 8.62 -1.19
N ALA A 38 -41.85 7.31 -0.96
CA ALA A 38 -41.16 6.68 0.17
C ALA A 38 -39.63 6.87 0.10
N VAL A 39 -39.03 6.71 -1.08
CA VAL A 39 -37.58 6.94 -1.29
C VAL A 39 -37.23 8.41 -1.07
N SER A 40 -38.05 9.34 -1.58
CA SER A 40 -37.81 10.78 -1.37
C SER A 40 -37.88 11.19 0.10
N ALA A 41 -38.80 10.60 0.88
CA ALA A 41 -38.89 10.83 2.33
C ALA A 41 -37.67 10.27 3.08
N LEU A 42 -37.13 9.12 2.66
CA LEU A 42 -35.93 8.52 3.25
C LEU A 42 -34.69 9.40 3.01
N ILE A 43 -34.56 9.94 1.81
CA ILE A 43 -33.47 10.89 1.46
C ILE A 43 -33.60 12.17 2.31
N ALA A 44 -34.81 12.73 2.45
CA ALA A 44 -35.01 13.91 3.29
C ALA A 44 -34.65 13.66 4.77
N LEU A 45 -35.01 12.49 5.32
CA LEU A 45 -34.67 12.11 6.70
C LEU A 45 -33.17 11.93 6.92
N THR A 46 -32.45 11.33 5.96
CA THR A 46 -30.98 11.16 6.06
C THR A 46 -30.24 12.51 5.99
N VAL A 47 -30.66 13.42 5.11
CA VAL A 47 -30.09 14.78 5.04
C VAL A 47 -30.38 15.57 6.32
N PHE A 48 -31.58 15.44 6.89
CA PHE A 48 -31.94 16.09 8.15
C PHE A 48 -31.14 15.54 9.34
N GLY A 49 -30.94 14.22 9.41
CA GLY A 49 -30.11 13.57 10.43
C GLY A 49 -28.64 14.01 10.39
N LEU A 50 -28.06 14.17 9.19
CA LEU A 50 -26.70 14.71 9.04
C LEU A 50 -26.60 16.17 9.50
N LYS A 51 -27.64 16.98 9.27
CA LYS A 51 -27.67 18.38 9.70
C LYS A 51 -27.72 18.52 11.23
N LEU A 52 -28.57 17.73 11.90
CA LEU A 52 -28.64 17.67 13.37
C LEU A 52 -27.32 17.23 14.00
N ARG A 53 -26.63 16.24 13.41
CA ARG A 53 -25.31 15.80 13.89
C ARG A 53 -24.26 16.90 13.81
N LYS A 54 -24.34 17.78 12.81
CA LYS A 54 -23.40 18.89 12.63
C LYS A 54 -23.60 20.00 13.66
N GLU A 55 -24.85 20.32 14.01
CA GLU A 55 -25.16 21.33 15.04
C GLU A 55 -24.84 20.82 16.46
N LEU A 56 -25.11 19.55 16.78
CA LEU A 56 -24.80 18.97 18.10
C LEU A 56 -23.29 18.86 18.41
N ILE A 57 -22.44 18.81 17.39
CA ILE A 57 -20.98 18.74 17.57
C ILE A 57 -20.35 20.14 17.66
N GLN A 58 -20.99 21.17 17.09
CA GLN A 58 -20.44 22.54 17.08
C GLN A 58 -20.66 23.31 18.39
N ASP A 59 -21.64 22.92 19.22
CA ASP A 59 -21.90 23.56 20.52
C ASP A 59 -21.06 23.04 21.69
N ARG A 60 -20.20 22.02 21.48
CA ARG A 60 -19.28 21.53 22.52
C ARG A 60 -17.92 22.23 22.58
N VAL A 61 -17.68 23.27 21.77
CA VAL A 61 -16.40 23.99 21.77
C VAL A 61 -16.61 25.49 21.91
N ARG A 62 -17.00 25.96 23.10
CA ARG A 62 -16.73 27.35 23.53
C ARG A 62 -16.35 27.43 25.01
N PHE A 63 -15.06 27.69 25.20
CA PHE A 63 -14.40 28.50 26.22
C PHE A 63 -15.04 28.62 27.61
N VAL A 64 -14.40 27.99 28.59
CA VAL A 64 -14.38 28.47 29.98
C VAL A 64 -13.01 29.10 30.25
N SER A 65 -13.05 30.37 30.65
CA SER A 65 -11.97 31.19 31.18
C SER A 65 -11.51 30.70 32.56
N ASN A 66 -10.19 30.64 32.82
CA ASN A 66 -9.61 30.53 34.18
C ASN A 66 -10.10 31.68 35.09
N PRO A 67 -10.20 31.57 36.45
CA PRO A 67 -9.33 30.86 37.44
C PRO A 67 -10.13 30.18 38.61
N PRO A 68 -9.59 29.72 39.79
CA PRO A 68 -8.23 29.73 40.36
C PRO A 68 -7.65 28.33 40.71
N ALA A 69 -6.37 28.32 41.12
CA ALA A 69 -5.57 27.13 41.39
C ALA A 69 -6.17 26.20 42.45
N GLU A 70 -6.56 24.99 42.04
CA GLU A 70 -6.75 23.85 42.93
C GLU A 70 -5.43 23.09 43.09
N ALA A 71 -5.15 22.67 44.34
CA ALA A 71 -3.93 21.97 44.72
C ALA A 71 -3.69 20.71 43.86
N PRO A 72 -2.43 20.32 43.61
CA PRO A 72 -2.13 19.23 42.71
C PRO A 72 -2.71 17.93 43.27
N VAL A 73 -3.70 17.39 42.55
CA VAL A 73 -4.10 15.99 42.72
C VAL A 73 -2.92 15.15 42.26
N ILE A 74 -2.30 14.45 43.20
CA ILE A 74 -1.32 13.40 42.87
C ILE A 74 -2.12 12.30 42.18
N VAL A 75 -2.10 12.31 40.84
CA VAL A 75 -2.55 11.19 40.04
C VAL A 75 -1.49 10.11 40.23
N THR A 76 -1.77 9.14 41.09
CA THR A 76 -1.07 7.87 41.04
C THR A 76 -1.35 7.30 39.65
N PRO A 77 -0.34 7.06 38.80
CA PRO A 77 -0.57 6.42 37.52
C PRO A 77 -1.18 5.05 37.79
N GLU A 78 -2.38 4.78 37.27
CA GLU A 78 -2.82 3.41 37.10
C GLU A 78 -1.76 2.70 36.26
N GLU A 79 -1.19 1.65 36.83
CA GLU A 79 -0.25 0.77 36.16
C GLU A 79 -0.98 0.09 35.00
N ASN A 80 -0.86 0.67 33.81
CA ASN A 80 -1.40 0.13 32.58
C ASN A 80 -0.63 -1.16 32.26
N THR A 81 -1.17 -2.30 32.69
CA THR A 81 -0.62 -3.61 32.36
C THR A 81 -0.89 -3.85 30.88
N GLU A 82 0.15 -3.76 30.04
CA GLU A 82 0.03 -4.05 28.60
C GLU A 82 -0.53 -5.47 28.39
N THR A 83 -1.78 -5.57 27.94
CA THR A 83 -2.49 -6.84 27.72
C THR A 83 -2.12 -7.52 26.40
N GLU A 84 -1.48 -6.80 25.49
CA GLU A 84 -1.06 -7.27 24.17
C GLU A 84 0.42 -6.94 23.92
N LYS A 85 1.11 -7.83 23.19
CA LYS A 85 2.45 -7.61 22.65
C LYS A 85 2.39 -7.47 21.13
N GLU A 86 3.26 -6.64 20.58
CA GLU A 86 3.47 -6.52 19.14
C GLU A 86 4.72 -7.31 18.73
N TYR A 87 4.56 -8.22 17.77
CA TYR A 87 5.66 -8.92 17.11
C TYR A 87 5.88 -8.30 15.74
N SER A 88 7.15 -8.07 15.38
CA SER A 88 7.54 -7.62 14.04
C SER A 88 8.87 -8.26 13.65
N ASN A 89 8.90 -8.87 12.47
CA ASN A 89 10.09 -9.48 11.89
C ASN A 89 10.19 -9.08 10.42
N THR A 90 11.12 -8.18 10.14
CA THR A 90 11.35 -7.61 8.80
C THR A 90 11.94 -8.62 7.82
N THR A 91 12.74 -9.58 8.31
CA THR A 91 13.33 -10.65 7.50
C THR A 91 12.24 -11.58 6.98
N LEU A 92 11.30 -11.95 7.85
CA LEU A 92 10.12 -12.75 7.51
C LEU A 92 8.98 -11.92 6.90
N GLN A 93 9.10 -10.59 6.87
CA GLN A 93 8.09 -9.67 6.34
C GLN A 93 6.71 -9.77 7.03
N ILE A 94 6.69 -9.92 8.35
CA ILE A 94 5.43 -10.05 9.11
C ILE A 94 5.44 -9.18 10.36
N SER A 95 4.28 -8.62 10.69
CA SER A 95 3.99 -8.12 12.03
C SER A 95 2.58 -8.52 12.46
N PHE A 96 2.36 -8.69 13.76
CA PHE A 96 1.05 -8.99 14.34
C PHE A 96 1.03 -8.70 15.84
N ARG A 97 -0.16 -8.58 16.42
CA ARG A 97 -0.36 -8.47 17.87
C ARG A 97 -0.85 -9.79 18.45
N TYR A 98 -0.44 -10.08 19.68
CA TYR A 98 -0.85 -11.28 20.39
C TYR A 98 -0.93 -11.03 21.90
N PRO A 99 -1.79 -11.74 22.65
CA PRO A 99 -1.90 -11.58 24.10
C PRO A 99 -0.57 -11.80 24.82
N ALA A 100 -0.26 -10.94 25.80
CA ALA A 100 1.06 -10.85 26.43
C ALA A 100 1.47 -12.13 27.20
N GLU A 101 0.48 -12.91 27.65
CA GLU A 101 0.62 -14.17 28.38
C GLU A 101 0.99 -15.37 27.50
N LEU A 102 0.93 -15.23 26.17
CA LEU A 102 1.22 -16.33 25.25
C LEU A 102 2.71 -16.52 25.00
N LYS A 103 3.09 -17.77 24.71
CA LYS A 103 4.45 -18.12 24.32
C LYS A 103 4.63 -17.94 22.81
N LEU A 104 5.57 -17.07 22.42
CA LEU A 104 6.03 -16.95 21.04
C LEU A 104 7.33 -17.72 20.86
N THR A 105 7.42 -18.49 19.78
CA THR A 105 8.66 -19.15 19.35
C THR A 105 8.90 -18.87 17.88
N GLU A 106 10.16 -18.73 17.49
CA GLU A 106 10.56 -18.45 16.12
C GLU A 106 11.79 -19.26 15.70
N SER A 107 11.86 -19.58 14.41
CA SER A 107 13.01 -20.22 13.77
C SER A 107 13.09 -19.76 12.32
N PHE A 108 14.18 -19.13 11.92
CA PHE A 108 14.30 -18.60 10.56
C PHE A 108 15.75 -18.66 10.02
N ASP A 109 15.83 -18.77 8.70
CA ASP A 109 17.05 -18.68 7.90
C ASP A 109 17.14 -17.25 7.34
N THR A 110 18.07 -16.46 7.88
CA THR A 110 18.24 -15.07 7.50
C THR A 110 18.64 -14.91 6.02
N GLU A 111 19.43 -15.84 5.48
CA GLU A 111 19.92 -15.76 4.09
C GLU A 111 18.79 -15.99 3.08
N LYS A 112 17.85 -16.88 3.40
CA LYS A 112 16.71 -17.17 2.54
C LYS A 112 15.49 -16.32 2.84
N GLY A 113 15.47 -15.66 4.00
CA GLY A 113 14.31 -14.93 4.49
C GLY A 113 13.10 -15.85 4.72
N GLU A 114 13.35 -17.10 5.06
CA GLU A 114 12.35 -18.14 5.28
C GLU A 114 12.33 -18.52 6.76
N GLY A 115 11.19 -18.97 7.26
CA GLY A 115 11.10 -19.36 8.66
C GLY A 115 9.70 -19.63 9.14
N LYS A 116 9.60 -19.83 10.44
CA LYS A 116 8.37 -20.18 11.13
C LYS A 116 8.29 -19.37 12.42
N VAL A 117 7.13 -18.77 12.65
CA VAL A 117 6.77 -18.11 13.90
C VAL A 117 5.52 -18.80 14.44
N GLU A 118 5.50 -19.05 15.74
CA GLU A 118 4.43 -19.79 16.40
C GLU A 118 4.05 -19.12 17.71
N VAL A 119 2.76 -18.80 17.86
CA VAL A 119 2.15 -18.32 19.09
C VAL A 119 1.30 -19.44 19.66
N LEU A 120 1.56 -19.82 20.91
CA LEU A 120 0.94 -20.94 21.59
C LEU A 120 0.24 -20.50 22.87
N TYR A 121 -1.03 -20.90 22.99
CA TYR A 121 -1.73 -21.04 24.25
C TYR A 121 -1.96 -22.53 24.53
N SER A 122 -1.44 -23.01 25.65
CA SER A 122 -1.69 -24.38 26.12
C SER A 122 -2.08 -24.32 27.59
N LYS A 123 -3.26 -24.87 27.91
CA LYS A 123 -3.75 -24.94 29.29
C LYS A 123 -2.89 -25.86 30.16
N ASP A 124 -2.29 -26.88 29.54
CA ASP A 124 -1.43 -27.90 30.14
C ASP A 124 0.08 -27.60 30.02
N ASN A 125 0.46 -26.42 29.51
CA ASN A 125 1.84 -26.02 29.25
C ASN A 125 2.65 -27.01 28.38
N ASN A 126 1.98 -27.69 27.45
CA ASN A 126 2.55 -28.68 26.52
C ASN A 126 2.36 -28.22 25.05
N PRO A 127 3.40 -28.27 24.19
CA PRO A 127 3.26 -27.95 22.75
C PRO A 127 2.26 -28.81 21.98
N GLU A 128 1.95 -30.03 22.43
CA GLU A 128 0.96 -30.93 21.81
C GLU A 128 -0.45 -30.80 22.40
N PHE A 129 -0.61 -29.98 23.44
CA PHE A 129 -1.80 -29.67 24.24
C PHE A 129 -3.10 -30.45 23.98
N LEU A 130 -3.70 -30.93 25.06
CA LEU A 130 -5.06 -31.47 25.03
C LEU A 130 -6.12 -30.39 24.84
N GLU A 131 -5.86 -29.18 25.35
CA GLU A 131 -6.77 -28.03 25.28
C GLU A 131 -5.96 -26.74 25.08
N GLY A 132 -6.26 -26.01 24.00
CA GLY A 132 -5.56 -24.79 23.66
C GLY A 132 -5.62 -24.45 22.18
N TYR A 133 -4.76 -23.53 21.77
CA TYR A 133 -4.62 -23.13 20.38
C TYR A 133 -3.22 -22.71 20.02
N LYS A 134 -2.96 -22.77 18.72
CA LYS A 134 -1.71 -22.40 18.10
C LYS A 134 -1.97 -21.63 16.81
N VAL A 135 -1.31 -20.49 16.67
CA VAL A 135 -1.22 -19.76 15.41
C VAL A 135 0.20 -19.91 14.89
N THR A 136 0.35 -20.48 13.71
CA THR A 136 1.63 -20.68 13.04
C THR A 136 1.66 -19.87 11.76
N ILE A 137 2.72 -19.09 11.57
CA ILE A 137 3.03 -18.37 10.35
C ILE A 137 4.32 -18.96 9.79
N THR A 138 4.25 -19.58 8.63
CA THR A 138 5.42 -20.11 7.91
C THR A 138 5.65 -19.29 6.66
N VAL A 139 6.87 -18.81 6.48
CA VAL A 139 7.31 -18.00 5.35
C VAL A 139 8.31 -18.81 4.54
N PHE A 140 8.06 -18.95 3.24
CA PHE A 140 8.91 -19.73 2.35
C PHE A 140 8.88 -19.15 0.93
N SER A 141 9.89 -19.50 0.14
CA SER A 141 10.01 -19.13 -1.27
C SER A 141 10.03 -20.39 -2.13
N THR A 142 9.34 -20.38 -3.27
CA THR A 142 9.44 -21.48 -4.25
C THR A 142 9.47 -20.93 -5.66
N LYS A 143 10.43 -21.42 -6.47
CA LYS A 143 10.58 -21.05 -7.89
C LYS A 143 9.89 -22.04 -8.84
N VAL A 144 9.30 -23.11 -8.31
CA VAL A 144 8.96 -24.32 -9.10
C VAL A 144 7.48 -24.69 -9.03
N ARG A 145 6.77 -24.35 -7.94
CA ARG A 145 5.38 -24.75 -7.72
C ARG A 145 4.49 -23.54 -7.53
N ASP A 146 3.28 -23.59 -8.10
CA ASP A 146 2.25 -22.61 -7.79
C ASP A 146 1.69 -22.83 -6.36
N LEU A 147 1.09 -21.78 -5.79
CA LEU A 147 0.56 -21.78 -4.43
C LEU A 147 -0.56 -22.81 -4.21
N ASN A 148 -1.33 -23.13 -5.25
CA ASN A 148 -2.40 -24.13 -5.22
C ASN A 148 -1.83 -25.56 -5.18
N GLN A 149 -0.76 -25.85 -5.93
CA GLN A 149 -0.03 -27.12 -5.83
C GLN A 149 0.60 -27.31 -4.46
N PHE A 150 1.12 -26.23 -3.87
CA PHE A 150 1.65 -26.26 -2.49
C PHE A 150 0.53 -26.58 -1.49
N ALA A 151 -0.58 -25.82 -1.52
CA ALA A 151 -1.73 -26.05 -0.66
C ALA A 151 -2.31 -27.47 -0.82
N SER A 152 -2.36 -27.98 -2.05
CA SER A 152 -2.80 -29.35 -2.36
C SER A 152 -1.87 -30.40 -1.75
N THR A 153 -0.55 -30.24 -1.96
CA THR A 153 0.46 -31.14 -1.36
C THR A 153 0.35 -31.14 0.16
N ARG A 154 0.13 -29.96 0.75
CA ARG A 154 0.03 -29.78 2.20
C ARG A 154 -1.22 -30.44 2.77
N LEU A 155 -2.37 -30.26 2.11
CA LEU A 155 -3.61 -30.93 2.48
C LEU A 155 -3.46 -32.46 2.42
N GLU A 156 -2.86 -33.01 1.36
CA GLU A 156 -2.62 -34.45 1.25
C GLU A 156 -1.66 -34.96 2.35
N ALA A 157 -0.60 -34.21 2.66
CA ALA A 157 0.30 -34.57 3.76
C ALA A 157 -0.38 -34.55 5.13
N MET A 158 -1.31 -33.62 5.37
CA MET A 158 -2.07 -33.57 6.62
C MET A 158 -3.05 -34.72 6.74
N LYS A 159 -3.75 -35.09 5.65
CA LYS A 159 -4.67 -36.24 5.62
C LYS A 159 -4.05 -37.54 6.13
N LEU A 160 -2.77 -37.77 5.82
CA LEU A 160 -2.05 -38.97 6.24
C LEU A 160 -1.90 -39.11 7.77
N ASN A 161 -2.00 -38.00 8.50
CA ASN A 161 -1.82 -37.95 9.95
C ASN A 161 -3.14 -37.76 10.71
N CYS A 162 -4.27 -37.68 9.99
CA CYS A 162 -5.58 -37.48 10.59
C CYS A 162 -6.33 -38.82 10.74
N PRO A 163 -7.19 -38.98 11.75
CA PRO A 163 -8.09 -40.12 11.86
C PRO A 163 -9.10 -40.14 10.71
N ASP A 164 -9.66 -41.32 10.41
CA ASP A 164 -10.66 -41.53 9.35
C ASP A 164 -11.95 -40.70 9.56
N THR A 165 -12.20 -40.25 10.79
CA THR A 165 -13.33 -39.39 11.14
C THR A 165 -13.14 -37.91 10.76
N ALA A 166 -11.94 -37.52 10.33
CA ALA A 166 -11.65 -36.15 9.96
C ALA A 166 -12.38 -35.74 8.66
N THR A 167 -12.87 -34.51 8.62
CA THR A 167 -13.54 -33.95 7.45
C THR A 167 -12.71 -32.82 6.85
N TYR A 168 -12.63 -32.80 5.52
CA TYR A 168 -11.77 -31.88 4.78
C TYR A 168 -12.60 -31.02 3.83
N SER A 169 -12.32 -29.73 3.77
CA SER A 169 -12.82 -28.91 2.67
C SER A 169 -11.96 -29.09 1.42
N THR A 170 -12.50 -28.71 0.26
CA THR A 170 -11.68 -28.42 -0.92
C THR A 170 -10.87 -27.14 -0.68
N ILE A 171 -9.81 -26.97 -1.46
CA ILE A 171 -9.08 -25.70 -1.55
C ILE A 171 -9.95 -24.71 -2.32
N LYS A 172 -10.08 -23.50 -1.79
CA LYS A 172 -10.85 -22.43 -2.41
C LYS A 172 -10.13 -21.10 -2.27
N GLU A 173 -10.37 -20.21 -3.21
CA GLU A 173 -9.99 -18.81 -3.09
C GLU A 173 -10.86 -18.10 -2.03
N GLY A 174 -10.28 -17.11 -1.36
CA GLY A 174 -10.96 -16.29 -0.37
C GLY A 174 -10.04 -15.18 0.15
N MET A 175 -10.38 -14.63 1.31
CA MET A 175 -9.64 -13.53 1.92
C MET A 175 -9.19 -13.89 3.33
N MET A 176 -7.98 -13.47 3.68
CA MET A 176 -7.50 -13.38 5.06
C MET A 176 -7.27 -11.90 5.36
N GLY A 177 -8.25 -11.26 6.02
CA GLY A 177 -8.26 -9.80 6.15
C GLY A 177 -8.33 -9.13 4.78
N GLN A 178 -7.33 -8.32 4.43
CA GLN A 178 -7.22 -7.64 3.13
C GLN A 178 -6.46 -8.43 2.06
N TYR A 179 -5.88 -9.59 2.40
CA TYR A 179 -5.05 -10.36 1.48
C TYR A 179 -5.88 -11.44 0.76
N GLY A 180 -5.75 -11.49 -0.56
CA GLY A 180 -6.22 -12.63 -1.36
C GLY A 180 -5.49 -13.90 -0.92
N SER A 181 -6.24 -14.98 -0.73
CA SER A 181 -5.71 -16.22 -0.17
C SER A 181 -6.32 -17.46 -0.80
N LEU A 182 -5.57 -18.56 -0.80
CA LEU A 182 -6.14 -19.90 -0.89
C LEU A 182 -6.35 -20.43 0.52
N ASN A 183 -7.47 -21.08 0.78
CA ASN A 183 -7.76 -21.63 2.11
C ASN A 183 -8.39 -23.01 2.03
N PHE A 184 -8.10 -23.81 3.06
CA PHE A 184 -8.80 -25.05 3.35
C PHE A 184 -8.94 -25.21 4.86
N GLN A 185 -9.89 -26.05 5.25
CA GLN A 185 -10.13 -26.41 6.64
C GLN A 185 -10.17 -27.93 6.81
N ILE A 186 -9.71 -28.36 7.99
CA ILE A 186 -9.80 -29.75 8.43
C ILE A 186 -10.46 -29.74 9.79
N ASP A 187 -11.56 -30.45 9.94
CA ASP A 187 -12.25 -30.60 11.21
C ASP A 187 -12.05 -32.04 11.71
N TYR A 188 -12.01 -32.22 13.03
CA TYR A 188 -11.85 -33.53 13.69
C TYR A 188 -10.54 -34.27 13.37
N CYS A 189 -9.48 -33.55 13.01
CA CYS A 189 -8.13 -34.10 12.90
C CYS A 189 -7.37 -33.87 14.22
N ASP A 190 -7.83 -34.56 15.27
CA ASP A 190 -7.42 -34.33 16.68
C ASP A 190 -7.58 -32.88 17.18
N GLY A 191 -8.32 -32.08 16.42
CA GLY A 191 -8.58 -30.66 16.60
C GLY A 191 -9.12 -30.08 15.30
N TYR A 192 -8.99 -28.77 15.14
CA TYR A 192 -9.54 -28.02 14.02
C TYR A 192 -8.46 -27.16 13.39
N PHE A 193 -8.27 -27.30 12.08
CA PHE A 193 -7.32 -26.54 11.29
C PHE A 193 -8.02 -25.55 10.37
N ARG A 194 -7.50 -24.32 10.33
CA ARG A 194 -7.87 -23.30 9.34
C ARG A 194 -6.58 -22.78 8.72
N ASN A 195 -6.33 -23.15 7.47
CA ASN A 195 -5.10 -22.80 6.77
C ASN A 195 -5.37 -21.74 5.69
N TYR A 196 -4.50 -20.76 5.62
CA TYR A 196 -4.48 -19.70 4.62
C TYR A 196 -3.12 -19.66 3.95
N TYR A 197 -3.12 -19.54 2.63
CA TYR A 197 -1.93 -19.40 1.81
C TYR A 197 -2.00 -18.08 1.07
N ILE A 198 -1.00 -17.23 1.25
CA ILE A 198 -0.94 -15.89 0.66
C ILE A 198 0.37 -15.76 -0.13
N SER A 199 0.28 -15.14 -1.30
CA SER A 199 1.45 -14.72 -2.09
C SER A 199 1.63 -13.22 -1.90
N PHE A 200 2.80 -12.79 -1.41
CA PHE A 200 3.10 -11.38 -1.16
C PHE A 200 4.60 -11.13 -1.24
N GLY A 201 5.04 -10.10 -1.99
CA GLY A 201 6.46 -9.71 -2.06
C GLY A 201 7.43 -10.85 -2.41
N GLU A 202 7.09 -11.65 -3.44
CA GLU A 202 7.84 -12.85 -3.90
C GLU A 202 7.93 -14.01 -2.90
N LYS A 203 7.31 -13.87 -1.72
CA LYS A 203 7.23 -14.91 -0.70
C LYS A 203 5.83 -15.50 -0.62
N PHE A 204 5.78 -16.70 -0.08
CA PHE A 204 4.55 -17.39 0.26
C PHE A 204 4.43 -17.52 1.77
N PHE A 205 3.22 -17.27 2.26
CA PHE A 205 2.89 -17.30 3.68
C PHE A 205 1.84 -18.40 3.90
N GLU A 206 2.16 -19.39 4.73
CA GLU A 206 1.19 -20.33 5.28
C GLU A 206 0.82 -19.85 6.69
N ILE A 207 -0.42 -19.45 6.88
CA ILE A 207 -0.98 -19.09 8.19
C ILE A 207 -1.93 -20.22 8.60
N SER A 208 -1.54 -20.97 9.63
CA SER A 208 -2.30 -22.08 10.18
C SER A 208 -2.84 -21.72 11.56
N ARG A 209 -4.15 -21.78 11.73
CA ARG A 209 -4.79 -21.86 13.06
C ARG A 209 -5.07 -23.30 13.38
N TYR A 210 -4.58 -23.75 14.53
CA TYR A 210 -4.94 -25.03 15.12
C TYR A 210 -5.53 -24.79 16.50
N TYR A 211 -6.68 -25.37 16.78
CA TYR A 211 -7.32 -25.27 18.10
C TYR A 211 -8.01 -26.57 18.48
N LYS A 212 -8.00 -26.88 19.77
CA LYS A 212 -8.53 -28.09 20.36
C LYS A 212 -9.14 -27.80 21.72
N GLY A 213 -10.31 -28.37 21.99
CA GLY A 213 -10.99 -28.24 23.27
C GLY A 213 -12.43 -28.72 23.18
N ASP A 214 -13.08 -28.82 24.34
CA ASP A 214 -14.50 -29.15 24.43
C ASP A 214 -15.38 -28.06 23.78
N ILE A 215 -16.65 -28.37 23.54
CA ILE A 215 -17.58 -27.54 22.74
C ILE A 215 -17.58 -26.06 23.16
N GLY A 216 -17.52 -25.77 24.47
CA GLY A 216 -17.48 -24.41 25.01
C GLY A 216 -16.17 -23.67 24.75
N PHE A 217 -15.03 -24.34 24.93
CA PHE A 217 -13.70 -23.74 24.72
C PHE A 217 -13.33 -23.62 23.25
N ARG A 218 -13.86 -24.51 22.40
CA ARG A 218 -13.63 -24.49 20.95
C ARG A 218 -13.96 -23.13 20.33
N GLN A 219 -15.14 -22.58 20.64
CA GLN A 219 -15.56 -21.28 20.09
C GLN A 219 -14.66 -20.13 20.58
N GLN A 220 -14.24 -20.20 21.85
CA GLN A 220 -13.33 -19.22 22.44
C GLN A 220 -11.97 -19.24 21.73
N TYR A 221 -11.40 -20.42 21.49
CA TYR A 221 -10.12 -20.57 20.80
C TYR A 221 -10.18 -20.20 19.33
N GLU A 222 -11.28 -20.54 18.66
CA GLU A 222 -11.53 -20.07 17.29
C GLU A 222 -11.55 -18.53 17.22
N THR A 223 -12.22 -17.88 18.17
CA THR A 223 -12.30 -16.43 18.24
C THR A 223 -10.93 -15.81 18.55
N ALA A 224 -10.21 -16.33 19.56
CA ALA A 224 -8.90 -15.83 19.95
C ALA A 224 -7.86 -15.93 18.80
N THR A 225 -7.86 -17.06 18.09
CA THR A 225 -6.98 -17.22 16.91
C THR A 225 -7.39 -16.34 15.74
N GLU A 226 -8.69 -16.04 15.58
CA GLU A 226 -9.16 -15.08 14.59
C GLU A 226 -8.73 -13.64 14.90
N GLU A 227 -8.75 -13.25 16.17
CA GLU A 227 -8.28 -11.94 16.63
C GLU A 227 -6.79 -11.73 16.31
N ILE A 228 -5.95 -12.74 16.56
CA ILE A 228 -4.52 -12.69 16.17
C ILE A 228 -4.39 -12.51 14.66
N ILE A 229 -5.08 -13.33 13.86
CA ILE A 229 -4.99 -13.25 12.39
C ILE A 229 -5.42 -11.90 11.84
N LYS A 230 -6.45 -11.26 12.42
CA LYS A 230 -6.92 -9.94 11.99
C LYS A 230 -5.86 -8.85 12.12
N THR A 231 -4.87 -9.05 13.00
CA THR A 231 -3.77 -8.09 13.19
C THR A 231 -2.55 -8.39 12.32
N ILE A 232 -2.52 -9.52 11.61
CA ILE A 232 -1.39 -9.88 10.75
C ILE A 232 -1.28 -8.87 9.60
N THR A 233 -0.13 -8.22 9.56
CA THR A 233 0.29 -7.33 8.49
C THR A 233 1.50 -7.93 7.80
N LEU A 234 1.42 -8.08 6.48
CA LEU A 234 2.57 -8.47 5.67
C LEU A 234 3.36 -7.20 5.37
N LEU A 235 4.58 -7.16 5.88
CA LEU A 235 5.46 -6.01 5.71
C LEU A 235 5.99 -6.02 4.28
N PRO A 236 5.92 -4.91 3.53
CA PRO A 236 6.57 -4.85 2.23
C PRO A 236 8.06 -5.19 2.40
N GLN A 237 8.59 -6.00 1.47
CA GLN A 237 9.99 -6.39 1.45
C GLN A 237 10.88 -5.18 1.67
N ARG A 238 11.66 -5.19 2.75
CA ARG A 238 12.83 -4.31 2.85
C ARG A 238 13.84 -4.89 1.88
N PHE A 239 14.11 -4.13 0.83
CA PHE A 239 15.03 -4.54 -0.22
C PHE A 239 16.45 -4.46 0.32
N ASP A 240 17.13 -5.60 0.36
CA ASP A 240 18.54 -5.59 0.05
C ASP A 240 18.67 -5.13 -1.41
N VAL A 241 19.51 -4.12 -1.62
CA VAL A 241 19.65 -3.39 -2.88
C VAL A 241 20.17 -4.34 -3.97
N SER A 242 19.28 -4.83 -4.84
CA SER A 242 19.62 -5.38 -6.18
C SER A 242 18.38 -5.64 -7.08
N GLU A 243 17.20 -5.90 -6.50
CA GLU A 243 15.95 -6.34 -7.17
C GLU A 243 15.16 -5.39 -8.12
N PHE A 244 15.09 -4.10 -7.77
CA PHE A 244 13.93 -3.23 -8.10
C PHE A 244 14.19 -2.15 -9.16
N LEU A 245 15.18 -2.32 -10.03
CA LEU A 245 15.54 -1.32 -11.02
C LEU A 245 14.60 -1.38 -12.24
N LYS A 246 13.82 -0.33 -12.46
CA LYS A 246 13.15 -0.06 -13.73
C LYS A 246 14.15 0.62 -14.67
N SER A 247 14.42 -0.02 -15.81
CA SER A 247 15.18 0.62 -16.89
C SER A 247 14.28 1.55 -17.69
N VAL A 248 14.72 2.79 -17.86
CA VAL A 248 14.13 3.76 -18.79
C VAL A 248 15.06 3.86 -19.99
N SER A 249 14.48 3.85 -21.18
CA SER A 249 15.19 4.17 -22.42
C SER A 249 14.38 5.21 -23.17
N ASP A 250 14.90 6.44 -23.22
CA ASP A 250 14.29 7.54 -23.95
C ASP A 250 14.92 7.64 -25.34
N VAL A 251 14.19 7.18 -26.36
CA VAL A 251 14.68 7.07 -27.73
C VAL A 251 15.00 8.43 -28.37
N GLU A 252 14.28 9.49 -27.97
CA GLU A 252 14.49 10.83 -28.55
C GLU A 252 15.81 11.45 -28.09
N SER A 253 16.18 11.26 -26.83
CA SER A 253 17.42 11.80 -26.25
C SER A 253 18.58 10.82 -26.17
N ARG A 254 18.34 9.53 -26.46
CA ARG A 254 19.33 8.45 -26.32
C ARG A 254 19.91 8.35 -24.90
N VAL A 255 19.09 8.67 -23.91
CA VAL A 255 19.41 8.55 -22.49
C VAL A 255 18.75 7.30 -21.95
N THR A 256 19.55 6.44 -21.31
CA THR A 256 19.05 5.27 -20.60
C THR A 256 19.50 5.31 -19.16
N PHE A 257 18.67 4.87 -18.23
CA PHE A 257 19.03 4.82 -16.82
C PHE A 257 18.14 3.82 -16.08
N GLU A 258 18.49 3.52 -14.85
CA GLU A 258 17.79 2.61 -13.98
C GLU A 258 17.39 3.31 -12.69
N TYR A 259 16.18 3.04 -12.20
CA TYR A 259 15.71 3.62 -10.94
C TYR A 259 14.84 2.65 -10.15
N PRO A 260 14.82 2.72 -8.81
CA PRO A 260 14.00 1.82 -8.02
C PRO A 260 12.50 2.02 -8.25
N SER A 261 11.77 0.94 -8.48
CA SER A 261 10.34 1.00 -8.82
C SER A 261 9.42 1.42 -7.67
N HIS A 262 9.93 1.47 -6.44
CA HIS A 262 9.20 1.90 -5.25
C HIS A 262 9.18 3.44 -5.09
N LEU A 263 9.93 4.18 -5.91
CA LEU A 263 9.86 5.64 -5.90
C LEU A 263 8.52 6.12 -6.47
N VAL A 264 7.97 7.17 -5.87
CA VAL A 264 6.66 7.73 -6.22
C VAL A 264 6.80 8.70 -7.39
N ASN A 265 5.86 8.69 -8.35
CA ASN A 265 5.86 9.56 -9.56
C ASN A 265 5.04 10.86 -9.38
N ASN A 266 4.65 11.21 -8.16
CA ASN A 266 3.81 12.40 -7.86
C ASN A 266 4.63 13.44 -7.08
N CYS A 267 5.69 13.91 -7.71
CA CYS A 267 6.73 14.66 -7.05
C CYS A 267 6.68 16.14 -7.37
N LEU A 268 7.12 16.92 -6.40
CA LEU A 268 7.28 18.36 -6.48
C LEU A 268 8.77 18.71 -6.47
N VAL A 269 9.60 17.86 -7.09
CA VAL A 269 11.04 18.11 -7.19
C VAL A 269 11.23 19.45 -7.89
N PRO A 270 11.96 20.38 -7.26
CA PRO A 270 12.09 21.73 -7.80
C PRO A 270 12.88 21.72 -9.11
N MET A 271 12.32 22.35 -10.13
CA MET A 271 13.03 22.71 -11.35
C MET A 271 13.95 23.93 -11.10
N PRO A 272 15.06 24.07 -11.83
CA PRO A 272 16.01 25.17 -11.65
C PRO A 272 15.39 26.53 -11.98
N THR A 273 14.53 26.59 -12.99
CA THR A 273 13.92 27.82 -13.52
C THR A 273 12.53 27.51 -14.08
N ASP A 274 11.85 28.53 -14.62
CA ASP A 274 10.59 28.42 -15.35
C ASP A 274 10.74 27.92 -16.81
N THR A 275 11.97 27.63 -17.25
CA THR A 275 12.26 27.09 -18.57
C THR A 275 11.48 25.79 -18.79
N GLN A 276 10.86 25.64 -19.96
CA GLN A 276 10.11 24.44 -20.31
C GLN A 276 11.07 23.32 -20.72
N TYR A 277 11.26 22.36 -19.83
CA TYR A 277 11.98 21.12 -20.08
C TYR A 277 11.01 19.96 -20.40
N ARG A 278 11.45 19.01 -21.22
CA ARG A 278 10.77 17.72 -21.37
C ARG A 278 11.23 16.78 -20.26
N VAL A 279 10.35 16.51 -19.30
CA VAL A 279 10.66 15.65 -18.16
C VAL A 279 10.60 14.17 -18.57
N ILE A 280 11.68 13.43 -18.34
CA ILE A 280 11.74 11.97 -18.53
C ILE A 280 11.46 11.24 -17.20
N LEU A 281 11.96 11.79 -16.09
CA LEU A 281 11.82 11.22 -14.76
C LEU A 281 11.49 12.31 -13.75
N SER A 282 10.55 12.06 -12.86
CA SER A 282 10.36 12.85 -11.63
C SER A 282 9.97 11.91 -10.50
N MET A 283 10.90 11.63 -9.61
CA MET A 283 10.75 10.64 -8.55
C MET A 283 11.18 11.25 -7.21
N CYS A 284 10.51 10.86 -6.13
CA CYS A 284 10.72 11.42 -4.81
C CYS A 284 10.51 10.36 -3.73
N GLU A 285 11.05 10.66 -2.57
CA GLU A 285 10.83 9.91 -1.35
C GLU A 285 9.35 10.00 -0.93
N GLU A 286 8.75 8.87 -0.55
CA GLU A 286 7.34 8.83 -0.14
C GLU A 286 7.05 9.76 1.05
N ALA A 287 7.99 9.84 1.99
CA ALA A 287 7.91 10.70 3.16
C ALA A 287 8.05 12.21 2.84
N SER A 288 8.66 12.56 1.70
CA SER A 288 8.91 13.96 1.32
C SER A 288 8.81 14.15 -0.20
N LYS A 289 7.69 14.71 -0.64
CA LYS A 289 7.40 14.93 -2.08
C LYS A 289 8.34 15.92 -2.77
N GLU A 290 9.10 16.70 -2.01
CA GLU A 290 10.09 17.63 -2.55
C GLU A 290 11.50 17.03 -2.62
N ALA A 291 11.82 16.05 -1.76
CA ALA A 291 13.09 15.35 -1.78
C ALA A 291 13.07 14.29 -2.87
N GLY A 292 13.85 14.51 -3.93
CA GLY A 292 13.72 13.72 -5.13
C GLY A 292 14.78 13.96 -6.17
N VAL A 293 14.65 13.24 -7.27
CA VAL A 293 15.42 13.39 -8.49
C VAL A 293 14.48 13.69 -9.66
N VAL A 294 14.87 14.64 -10.49
CA VAL A 294 14.22 14.94 -11.76
C VAL A 294 15.24 14.86 -12.88
N ILE A 295 14.90 14.17 -13.97
CA ILE A 295 15.70 14.11 -15.19
C ILE A 295 14.85 14.72 -16.31
N ALA A 296 15.34 15.77 -16.93
CA ALA A 296 14.62 16.50 -17.96
C ALA A 296 15.57 16.94 -19.07
N ILE A 297 15.01 17.22 -20.25
CA ILE A 297 15.78 17.52 -21.46
C ILE A 297 15.36 18.86 -22.03
N PHE A 298 16.35 19.58 -22.54
CA PHE A 298 16.16 20.78 -23.33
C PHE A 298 16.93 20.67 -24.64
N ALA A 299 16.20 20.63 -25.77
CA ALA A 299 16.81 20.60 -27.09
C ALA A 299 17.46 21.95 -27.41
N LEU A 300 18.75 21.95 -27.77
CA LEU A 300 19.46 23.18 -28.09
C LEU A 300 19.05 23.66 -29.48
N LYS A 301 18.86 24.97 -29.61
CA LYS A 301 18.71 25.60 -30.93
C LYS A 301 20.05 25.55 -31.66
N LYS A 302 20.03 25.49 -33.00
CA LYS A 302 21.25 25.37 -33.85
C LYS A 302 22.35 26.39 -33.55
N GLU A 303 21.99 27.57 -33.03
CA GLU A 303 22.91 28.67 -32.73
C GLU A 303 23.34 28.72 -31.26
N ALA A 304 22.71 27.92 -30.39
CA ALA A 304 22.98 27.91 -28.96
C ALA A 304 24.03 26.84 -28.61
N THR A 305 25.05 27.23 -27.87
CA THR A 305 26.05 26.30 -27.30
C THR A 305 25.62 25.83 -25.91
N PHE A 306 26.09 24.65 -25.50
CA PHE A 306 25.87 24.12 -24.15
C PHE A 306 26.26 25.16 -23.09
N GLU A 307 27.44 25.76 -23.22
CA GLU A 307 27.94 26.77 -22.29
C GLU A 307 27.04 28.00 -22.22
N SER A 308 26.54 28.48 -23.37
CA SER A 308 25.64 29.65 -23.41
C SER A 308 24.31 29.39 -22.71
N VAL A 309 23.73 28.20 -22.90
CA VAL A 309 22.45 27.83 -22.28
C VAL A 309 22.64 27.53 -20.79
N THR A 310 23.66 26.76 -20.41
CA THR A 310 23.97 26.50 -19.00
C THR A 310 24.23 27.80 -18.23
N GLN A 311 25.00 28.74 -18.79
CA GLN A 311 25.22 30.02 -18.14
C GLN A 311 23.93 30.85 -18.03
N THR A 312 23.07 30.80 -19.04
CA THR A 312 21.76 31.46 -18.99
C THR A 312 20.90 30.90 -17.85
N GLU A 313 20.86 29.58 -17.68
CA GLU A 313 20.11 28.93 -16.59
C GLU A 313 20.71 29.24 -15.22
N ILE A 314 22.05 29.27 -15.09
CA ILE A 314 22.74 29.68 -13.85
C ILE A 314 22.38 31.12 -13.46
N ASN A 315 22.36 32.04 -14.42
CA ASN A 315 22.00 33.44 -14.15
C ASN A 315 20.54 33.56 -13.68
N LYS A 316 19.61 32.89 -14.36
CA LYS A 316 18.20 32.84 -13.92
C LYS A 316 18.05 32.29 -12.50
N MET A 317 18.75 31.19 -12.17
CA MET A 317 18.74 30.64 -10.81
C MET A 317 19.26 31.64 -9.78
N ALA A 318 20.32 32.39 -10.11
CA ALA A 318 20.86 33.42 -9.22
C ALA A 318 19.88 34.57 -9.01
N ASP A 319 19.17 35.00 -10.07
CA ASP A 319 18.12 36.02 -10.00
C ASP A 319 16.94 35.55 -9.13
N ASP A 320 16.45 34.33 -9.36
CA ASP A 320 15.39 33.69 -8.57
C ASP A 320 15.79 33.54 -7.09
N PHE A 321 17.05 33.15 -6.84
CA PHE A 321 17.59 33.06 -5.49
C PHE A 321 17.61 34.42 -4.79
N PHE A 322 18.13 35.44 -5.47
CA PHE A 322 18.18 36.80 -4.93
C PHE A 322 16.77 37.33 -4.65
N ALA A 323 15.83 37.12 -5.57
CA ALA A 323 14.44 37.51 -5.39
C ALA A 323 13.78 36.81 -4.19
N ALA A 324 14.07 35.53 -3.97
CA ALA A 324 13.49 34.75 -2.88
C ALA A 324 14.15 34.98 -1.50
N LYS A 325 15.48 35.15 -1.45
CA LYS A 325 16.27 35.19 -0.21
C LYS A 325 16.74 36.60 0.16
N GLY A 326 16.75 37.54 -0.78
CA GLY A 326 17.15 38.94 -0.56
C GLY A 326 18.66 39.19 -0.51
N TYR A 327 19.49 38.20 -0.84
CA TYR A 327 20.96 38.30 -0.90
C TYR A 327 21.51 37.41 -2.03
N PRO A 328 22.71 37.69 -2.57
CA PRO A 328 23.27 36.91 -3.67
C PRO A 328 23.64 35.49 -3.22
N THR A 329 23.52 34.53 -4.15
CA THR A 329 23.98 33.15 -3.91
C THR A 329 25.48 33.09 -3.64
N GLN A 330 25.88 32.19 -2.73
CA GLN A 330 27.28 31.80 -2.49
C GLN A 330 27.55 30.39 -3.01
N GLY A 331 26.83 30.00 -4.06
CA GLY A 331 26.89 28.66 -4.64
C GLY A 331 28.23 28.32 -5.27
N ASN A 332 28.39 27.05 -5.60
CA ASN A 332 29.56 26.51 -6.30
C ASN A 332 29.17 26.02 -7.70
N ILE A 333 30.07 26.23 -8.67
CA ILE A 333 29.94 25.70 -10.03
C ILE A 333 31.15 24.82 -10.29
N GLU A 334 30.90 23.53 -10.46
CA GLU A 334 31.92 22.52 -10.70
C GLU A 334 31.77 21.96 -12.11
N ARG A 335 32.87 21.90 -12.86
CA ARG A 335 32.93 21.29 -14.20
C ARG A 335 33.62 19.94 -14.08
N PHE A 336 33.00 18.91 -14.61
CA PHE A 336 33.47 17.53 -14.49
C PHE A 336 32.94 16.67 -15.63
N GLU A 337 33.46 15.45 -15.73
CA GLU A 337 32.96 14.44 -16.65
C GLU A 337 31.92 13.58 -15.92
N PHE A 338 30.70 13.52 -16.45
CA PHE A 338 29.62 12.73 -15.90
C PHE A 338 29.25 11.61 -16.88
N ASN A 339 29.58 10.38 -16.52
CA ASN A 339 29.35 9.17 -17.31
C ASN A 339 29.78 9.30 -18.80
N GLY A 340 30.94 9.92 -19.04
CA GLY A 340 31.53 10.09 -20.38
C GLY A 340 31.16 11.38 -21.10
N GLU A 341 30.30 12.23 -20.51
CA GLU A 341 29.89 13.51 -21.10
C GLU A 341 30.36 14.71 -20.28
N THR A 342 30.58 15.84 -20.95
CA THR A 342 30.90 17.11 -20.27
C THR A 342 29.70 17.59 -19.45
N ALA A 343 29.93 17.86 -18.17
CA ALA A 343 28.88 18.29 -17.25
C ALA A 343 29.28 19.47 -16.36
N VAL A 344 28.26 20.19 -15.88
CA VAL A 344 28.38 21.30 -14.93
C VAL A 344 27.44 21.04 -13.75
N LYS A 345 28.00 20.82 -12.56
CA LYS A 345 27.25 20.73 -11.31
C LYS A 345 27.16 22.11 -10.66
N VAL A 346 25.95 22.49 -10.27
CA VAL A 346 25.63 23.79 -9.68
C VAL A 346 24.95 23.55 -8.34
N THR A 347 25.60 23.99 -7.27
CA THR A 347 25.16 23.79 -5.87
C THR A 347 24.94 25.14 -5.21
N GLY A 348 23.88 25.31 -4.40
CA GLY A 348 23.63 26.55 -3.65
C GLY A 348 23.03 27.70 -4.47
N TYR A 349 22.68 27.47 -5.74
CA TYR A 349 21.96 28.43 -6.58
C TYR A 349 20.43 28.29 -6.47
N SER A 350 19.92 27.16 -5.99
CA SER A 350 18.48 26.96 -5.76
C SER A 350 18.04 27.54 -4.43
N TRP A 351 17.00 28.39 -4.41
CA TRP A 351 16.39 28.85 -3.15
C TRP A 351 15.57 27.78 -2.43
N LYS A 352 15.33 26.64 -3.09
CA LYS A 352 14.61 25.46 -2.61
C LYS A 352 15.52 24.32 -2.13
N ASP A 353 16.82 24.62 -1.95
CA ASP A 353 17.82 23.71 -1.41
C ASP A 353 18.05 22.46 -2.28
N ALA A 354 18.03 22.64 -3.60
CA ALA A 354 18.38 21.61 -4.59
C ALA A 354 19.71 21.93 -5.29
N TYR A 355 20.37 20.90 -5.80
CA TYR A 355 21.49 21.04 -6.73
C TYR A 355 21.11 20.51 -8.11
N TYR A 356 21.81 21.01 -9.14
CA TYR A 356 21.54 20.66 -10.53
C TYR A 356 22.82 20.23 -11.23
N ILE A 357 22.71 19.23 -12.10
CA ILE A 357 23.77 18.80 -13.01
C ILE A 357 23.25 19.03 -14.43
N PHE A 358 23.94 19.87 -15.18
CA PHE A 358 23.70 20.08 -16.61
C PHE A 358 24.70 19.25 -17.40
N VAL A 359 24.23 18.39 -18.28
CA VAL A 359 25.07 17.49 -19.09
C VAL A 359 24.89 17.83 -20.56
N ASN A 360 26.00 17.96 -21.28
CA ASN A 360 26.01 18.13 -22.72
C ASN A 360 25.83 16.76 -23.38
N SER A 361 24.69 16.53 -24.03
CA SER A 361 24.36 15.25 -24.67
C SER A 361 23.99 15.46 -26.14
N GLU A 362 23.88 14.37 -26.90
CA GLU A 362 23.40 14.38 -28.28
C GLU A 362 22.20 13.44 -28.42
N GLY A 363 21.04 14.04 -28.72
CA GLY A 363 19.81 13.31 -29.01
C GLY A 363 19.63 13.02 -30.50
N ALA A 364 18.49 12.44 -30.87
CA ALA A 364 18.17 12.09 -32.25
C ALA A 364 18.08 13.30 -33.20
N ARG A 365 17.90 14.51 -32.66
CA ARG A 365 17.75 15.76 -33.42
C ARG A 365 18.95 16.71 -33.32
N GLY A 366 20.03 16.29 -32.67
CA GLY A 366 21.26 17.08 -32.47
C GLY A 366 21.58 17.30 -31.00
N ASN A 367 22.32 18.37 -30.69
CA ASN A 367 22.78 18.64 -29.33
C ASN A 367 21.61 18.97 -28.39
N GLU A 368 21.65 18.39 -27.20
CA GLU A 368 20.67 18.56 -26.14
C GLU A 368 21.38 18.83 -24.81
N LEU A 369 20.68 19.53 -23.93
CA LEU A 369 21.07 19.68 -22.54
C LEU A 369 20.20 18.74 -21.71
N VAL A 370 20.84 17.82 -20.98
CA VAL A 370 20.17 16.98 -19.99
C VAL A 370 20.34 17.66 -18.63
N LEU A 371 19.22 17.95 -18.00
CA LEU A 371 19.14 18.50 -16.65
C LEU A 371 18.83 17.37 -15.67
N ILE A 372 19.66 17.26 -14.64
CA ILE A 372 19.41 16.40 -13.49
C ILE A 372 19.28 17.28 -12.25
N GLY A 373 18.09 17.39 -11.67
CA GLY A 373 17.84 18.12 -10.44
C GLY A 373 17.70 17.17 -9.26
N VAL A 374 18.37 17.49 -8.15
CA VAL A 374 18.34 16.66 -6.94
C VAL A 374 18.09 17.53 -5.72
N LYS A 375 17.12 17.14 -4.92
CA LYS A 375 16.94 17.62 -3.55
C LYS A 375 17.10 16.43 -2.61
N GLU A 376 18.12 16.49 -1.75
CA GLU A 376 18.43 15.41 -0.83
C GLU A 376 17.29 15.18 0.18
N GLY A 377 17.07 13.92 0.53
CA GLY A 377 16.06 13.47 1.50
C GLY A 377 16.71 12.77 2.68
N SER A 378 16.16 11.63 3.11
CA SER A 378 16.81 10.78 4.10
C SER A 378 18.19 10.26 3.66
N ALA A 379 18.98 9.75 4.60
CA ALA A 379 20.28 9.14 4.32
C ALA A 379 20.18 7.93 3.37
N ASP A 380 19.12 7.12 3.52
CA ASP A 380 18.83 5.99 2.64
C ASP A 380 18.48 6.45 1.21
N PHE A 381 17.76 7.57 1.11
CA PHE A 381 17.41 8.18 -0.16
C PHE A 381 18.62 8.72 -0.93
N LYS A 382 19.65 9.21 -0.21
CA LYS A 382 20.90 9.66 -0.82
C LYS A 382 21.59 8.54 -1.61
N THR A 383 21.72 7.36 -1.00
CA THR A 383 22.30 6.16 -1.67
C THR A 383 21.49 5.78 -2.91
N THR A 384 20.16 5.90 -2.82
CA THR A 384 19.26 5.64 -3.96
C THR A 384 19.50 6.60 -5.12
N ILE A 385 19.65 7.91 -4.84
CA ILE A 385 19.96 8.90 -5.87
C ILE A 385 21.31 8.58 -6.52
N GLU A 386 22.34 8.29 -5.73
CA GLU A 386 23.67 7.97 -6.26
C GLU A 386 23.62 6.76 -7.22
N ASN A 387 22.85 5.72 -6.89
CA ASN A 387 22.64 4.58 -7.77
C ASN A 387 21.93 4.96 -9.08
N ILE A 388 20.91 5.82 -9.03
CA ILE A 388 20.24 6.32 -10.23
C ILE A 388 21.25 7.07 -11.10
N LEU A 389 22.01 8.00 -10.52
CA LEU A 389 23.01 8.80 -11.25
C LEU A 389 24.09 7.92 -11.90
N ASN A 390 24.59 6.92 -11.18
CA ASN A 390 25.60 5.99 -11.69
C ASN A 390 25.08 5.09 -12.82
N SER A 391 23.77 4.87 -12.90
CA SER A 391 23.15 4.06 -13.95
C SER A 391 22.93 4.80 -15.28
N ILE A 392 23.01 6.14 -15.27
CA ILE A 392 22.71 6.95 -16.47
C ILE A 392 23.76 6.70 -17.55
N LYS A 393 23.31 6.34 -18.75
CA LYS A 393 24.14 6.21 -19.95
C LYS A 393 23.60 7.14 -21.02
N PHE A 394 24.53 7.79 -21.72
CA PHE A 394 24.26 8.72 -22.80
C PHE A 394 24.61 8.08 -24.15
N ARG A 395 23.99 8.56 -25.22
CA ARG A 395 24.24 8.17 -26.62
C ARG A 395 24.02 6.67 -26.93
N GLN A 396 23.07 6.02 -26.26
CA GLN A 396 22.71 4.61 -26.51
C GLN A 396 21.53 4.42 -27.47
#